data_AF-A0A2V6ND83-F1
#
_entry.id   AF-A0A2V6ND83-F1
#
_cell.length_a   1.000
_cell.length_b   1.000
_cell.length_c   1.000
_cell.angle_alpha   90.00
_cell.angle_beta   90.00
_cell.angle_gamma   90.00
#
_symmetry.space_group_name_H-M   'P 1'
#
loop_
_entity.id
_entity.type
_entity.pdbx_description
1 polymer ?
#
loop_
_entity_poly.entity_id
_entity_poly.type
_entity_poly.pdbx_seq_one_letter_code
_entity_poly.pdbx_strand_id
1 'polypeptide(L)'
;MKVAADGTVYVPNRDCGGTQSVVVSEDNGASWAIHAVNTCTYAAKPSLVGTGDDPALSVDASGRIYFAFSNYGTSAGVAVSEDRGQTWKNMYDVGAAYGVHNVAFPTATAGDAGRAAIAFYGSTTPNGPTTGDSNDTTFTGVWHLYVAHTFDGGNTWTTSDATPTMPMQRGGLLRGGGADIVRNLCDFFDITVDNQGRVLVGYDNGCAGGPCSQAAPTAHGNAYSVTAAIARQSSGRRMLAAHDPTTPTSVPGMPFVTERRVNGVILLAWNEADTGNSPITKYRILRGTASGAETVLTNVSGSQMNYNDTTATDSTKTYYYKVIAYNKAGQSLPSNEVAAPYVGNTCDGLVIHQNDPSHPEAFAGGVLTTAGDVVPAPTPPVLATAVPQLLIDYISVAEPPSQPGYFVFKMKVVNLNTLPANSRWRIAWDYSPRTAPDTEIYYVGMTMGDAGTQPTFEYGTLADAGVPAVLLLSETPINPAAQGSYSPDGTITINVPKADVGDPQVGDLLGAIGGKTITGDTPETKTLERSTTFVDHTFIKGNSDNSYPAATYTVVGNAVCAQPTPSPTPKKKPH
;
A
#
# COMPACT_ATOMS: atom_id res chain seq x y z
N MET A 1 20.57 16.22 8.12
CA MET A 1 21.16 17.35 8.88
C MET A 1 20.06 18.26 9.40
N LYS A 2 20.26 18.92 10.54
CA LYS A 2 19.39 19.99 11.06
C LYS A 2 20.26 21.16 11.53
N VAL A 3 19.71 22.37 11.48
CA VAL A 3 20.40 23.59 11.90
C VAL A 3 19.54 24.27 12.95
N ALA A 4 20.12 24.53 14.13
CA ALA A 4 19.45 25.26 15.20
C ALA A 4 19.43 26.77 14.93
N ALA A 5 18.57 27.50 15.64
CA ALA A 5 18.45 28.95 15.49
C ALA A 5 19.74 29.72 15.81
N ASP A 6 20.63 29.16 16.63
CA ASP A 6 21.94 29.74 16.94
C ASP A 6 23.02 29.45 15.89
N GLY A 7 22.67 28.74 14.81
CA GLY A 7 23.58 28.37 13.73
C GLY A 7 24.31 27.04 13.94
N THR A 8 24.11 26.37 15.08
CA THR A 8 24.71 25.04 15.33
C THR A 8 24.14 24.02 14.36
N VAL A 9 25.04 23.28 13.69
CA VAL A 9 24.69 22.22 12.73
C VAL A 9 24.80 20.86 13.40
N TYR A 10 23.77 20.04 13.22
CA TYR A 10 23.70 18.68 13.72
C TYR A 10 23.50 17.68 12.58
N VAL A 11 24.36 16.67 12.52
CA VAL A 11 24.26 15.56 11.58
C VAL A 11 24.10 14.26 12.39
N PRO A 12 22.89 13.69 12.46
CA PRO A 12 22.74 12.36 13.05
C PRO A 12 23.52 11.34 12.20
N ASN A 13 24.18 10.40 12.86
CA ASN A 13 25.01 9.39 12.22
C ASN A 13 24.70 8.01 12.81
N ARG A 14 24.42 7.05 11.93
CA ARG A 14 24.03 5.68 12.28
C ARG A 14 25.09 4.93 13.06
N ASP A 15 26.38 5.12 12.77
CA ASP A 15 27.41 4.28 13.36
C ASP A 15 28.76 5.00 13.49
N CYS A 16 29.13 5.32 14.74
CA CYS A 16 30.46 5.80 15.10
C CYS A 16 31.11 4.82 16.09
N GLY A 17 31.51 3.64 15.60
CA GLY A 17 32.17 2.62 16.44
C GLY A 17 31.18 1.77 17.25
N GLY A 18 30.07 1.38 16.63
CA GLY A 18 29.01 0.56 17.21
C GLY A 18 28.03 1.34 18.09
N THR A 19 27.99 2.67 17.98
CA THR A 19 27.06 3.54 18.72
C THR A 19 26.58 4.66 17.80
N GLN A 20 25.26 4.86 17.73
CA GLN A 20 24.68 5.97 16.98
C GLN A 20 25.08 7.28 17.65
N SER A 21 25.38 8.30 16.86
CA SER A 21 26.00 9.54 17.34
C SER A 21 25.41 10.76 16.65
N VAL A 22 25.62 11.94 17.23
CA VAL A 22 25.44 13.21 16.56
C VAL A 22 26.80 13.83 16.26
N VAL A 23 26.99 14.29 15.02
CA VAL A 23 28.16 15.08 14.62
C VAL A 23 27.74 16.55 14.62
N VAL A 24 28.49 17.38 15.35
CA VAL A 24 28.09 18.76 15.69
C VAL A 24 29.14 19.74 15.21
N SER A 25 28.70 20.83 14.58
CA SER A 25 29.54 21.99 14.27
C SER A 25 28.89 23.26 14.81
N GLU A 26 29.67 24.04 15.55
CA GLU A 26 29.26 25.31 16.15
C GLU A 26 29.86 26.52 15.39
N ASP A 27 30.62 26.27 14.32
CA ASP A 27 31.45 27.25 13.62
C ASP A 27 31.25 27.22 12.09
N ASN A 28 30.01 27.00 11.65
CA ASN A 28 29.62 26.96 10.24
C ASN A 28 30.37 25.87 9.43
N GLY A 29 30.59 24.72 10.05
CA GLY A 29 31.19 23.55 9.42
C GLY A 29 32.71 23.53 9.38
N ALA A 30 33.39 24.47 10.04
CA ALA A 30 34.86 24.54 10.05
C ALA A 30 35.49 23.45 10.94
N SER A 31 34.86 23.13 12.07
CA SER A 31 35.22 22.02 12.95
C SER A 31 34.00 21.17 13.33
N TRP A 32 34.25 19.90 13.65
CA TRP A 32 33.23 18.91 13.94
C TRP A 32 33.58 18.09 15.17
N ALA A 33 32.65 17.98 16.11
CA ALA A 33 32.73 17.09 17.26
C ALA A 33 31.76 15.91 17.08
N ILE A 34 32.18 14.71 17.49
CA ILE A 34 31.32 13.52 17.50
C ILE A 34 30.88 13.28 18.94
N HIS A 35 29.57 13.23 19.17
CA HIS A 35 28.99 12.91 20.46
C HIS A 35 28.15 11.65 20.38
N ALA A 36 28.59 10.61 21.09
CA ALA A 36 27.89 9.33 21.16
C ALA A 36 26.56 9.49 21.91
N VAL A 37 25.49 8.91 21.38
CA VAL A 37 24.18 8.92 22.05
C VAL A 37 24.13 7.78 23.06
N ASN A 38 24.61 8.06 24.27
CA ASN A 38 24.63 7.11 25.38
C ASN A 38 24.51 7.79 26.75
N THR A 39 24.17 6.96 27.73
CA THR A 39 24.25 7.22 29.16
C THR A 39 25.18 6.18 29.80
N CYS A 40 25.36 6.23 31.12
CA CYS A 40 26.12 5.22 31.85
C CYS A 40 25.54 3.80 31.73
N THR A 41 24.24 3.65 31.43
CA THR A 41 23.54 2.35 31.45
C THR A 41 22.95 1.94 30.12
N TYR A 42 22.92 2.84 29.14
CA TYR A 42 22.23 2.61 27.87
C TYR A 42 22.95 3.33 26.72
N ALA A 43 22.97 2.73 25.54
CA ALA A 43 23.56 3.33 24.34
C ALA A 43 22.61 3.10 23.15
N ALA A 44 22.48 4.10 22.28
CA ALA A 44 21.81 3.96 21.01
C ALA A 44 22.67 3.10 20.08
N LYS A 45 22.18 1.94 19.68
CA LYS A 45 22.91 0.95 18.89
C LYS A 45 22.40 0.91 17.46
N PRO A 46 23.29 0.84 16.45
CA PRO A 46 22.87 0.71 15.06
C PRO A 46 21.93 -0.48 14.88
N SER A 47 20.99 -0.38 13.93
CA SER A 47 20.16 -1.53 13.57
C SER A 47 21.03 -2.70 13.12
N LEU A 48 20.74 -3.89 13.66
CA LEU A 48 21.31 -5.16 13.18
C LEU A 48 20.51 -5.73 12.02
N VAL A 49 19.32 -5.18 11.79
CA VAL A 49 18.35 -5.70 10.85
C VAL A 49 18.23 -4.73 9.68
N GLY A 50 18.82 -5.13 8.56
CA GLY A 50 19.08 -4.23 7.44
C GLY A 50 20.02 -3.08 7.80
N THR A 51 20.89 -2.69 6.89
CA THR A 51 21.94 -1.70 7.17
C THR A 51 21.52 -0.24 6.97
N GLY A 52 20.24 0.09 6.84
CA GLY A 52 19.81 1.43 6.40
C GLY A 52 18.82 2.16 7.31
N ASP A 53 18.62 1.73 8.56
CA ASP A 53 17.94 2.59 9.54
C ASP A 53 18.89 3.69 10.04
N ASP A 54 18.75 4.88 9.46
CA ASP A 54 19.44 6.07 9.93
C ASP A 54 18.67 6.75 11.08
N PRO A 55 19.37 7.29 12.09
CA PRO A 55 18.74 8.11 13.11
C PRO A 55 18.35 9.49 12.54
N ALA A 56 17.39 10.11 13.21
CA ALA A 56 16.99 11.49 12.97
C ALA A 56 17.09 12.31 14.25
N LEU A 57 17.07 13.63 14.10
CA LEU A 57 16.92 14.52 15.25
C LEU A 57 16.13 15.76 14.87
N SER A 58 15.62 16.43 15.89
CA SER A 58 15.08 17.78 15.79
C SER A 58 15.51 18.63 16.99
N VAL A 59 15.43 19.94 16.85
CA VAL A 59 15.82 20.92 17.87
C VAL A 59 14.63 21.83 18.14
N ASP A 60 14.21 21.95 19.40
CA ASP A 60 13.13 22.88 19.77
C ASP A 60 13.62 24.34 19.88
N ALA A 61 12.67 25.27 20.07
CA ALA A 61 12.95 26.69 20.17
C ALA A 61 13.90 27.09 21.33
N SER A 62 14.14 26.21 22.31
CA SER A 62 15.11 26.43 23.39
C SER A 62 16.50 25.87 23.09
N GLY A 63 16.69 25.22 21.94
CA GLY A 63 17.95 24.57 21.58
C GLY A 63 18.07 23.13 22.10
N ARG A 64 17.03 22.57 22.72
CA ARG A 64 17.04 21.17 23.18
C ARG A 64 16.92 20.23 21.99
N ILE A 65 17.75 19.20 21.98
CA ILE A 65 17.82 18.17 20.93
C ILE A 65 16.97 16.97 21.34
N TYR A 66 16.20 16.45 20.39
CA TYR A 66 15.49 15.18 20.49
C TYR A 66 16.04 14.27 19.38
N PHE A 67 16.74 13.22 19.76
CA PHE A 67 17.36 12.26 18.87
C PHE A 67 16.51 10.99 18.82
N ALA A 68 16.08 10.59 17.64
CA ALA A 68 15.24 9.42 17.40
C ALA A 68 16.03 8.36 16.63
N PHE A 69 15.92 7.10 17.06
CA PHE A 69 16.74 6.02 16.52
C PHE A 69 16.04 4.67 16.60
N SER A 70 16.37 3.80 15.63
CA SER A 70 15.97 2.39 15.68
C SER A 70 17.08 1.64 16.40
N ASN A 71 16.82 1.21 17.63
CA ASN A 71 17.83 0.56 18.45
C ASN A 71 17.88 -0.93 18.12
N TYR A 72 19.02 -1.40 17.60
CA TYR A 72 19.19 -2.76 17.06
C TYR A 72 18.16 -3.19 16.00
N GLY A 73 17.30 -2.27 15.52
CA GLY A 73 16.22 -2.59 14.60
C GLY A 73 14.92 -3.00 15.27
N THR A 74 14.87 -3.03 16.60
CA THR A 74 13.78 -3.69 17.37
C THR A 74 13.03 -2.79 18.34
N SER A 75 13.55 -1.60 18.65
CA SER A 75 12.86 -0.64 19.51
C SER A 75 13.01 0.81 19.03
N ALA A 76 11.99 1.62 19.29
CA ALA A 76 11.93 3.02 18.85
C ALA A 76 12.50 3.90 19.95
N GLY A 77 13.79 4.16 19.87
CA GLY A 77 14.53 4.92 20.87
C GLY A 77 14.38 6.43 20.69
N VAL A 78 14.27 7.14 21.81
CA VAL A 78 14.44 8.59 21.87
C VAL A 78 15.50 8.96 22.90
N ALA A 79 16.22 10.06 22.71
CA ALA A 79 17.17 10.61 23.66
C ALA A 79 17.12 12.14 23.62
N VAL A 80 17.36 12.78 24.77
CA VAL A 80 17.31 14.25 24.90
C VAL A 80 18.66 14.80 25.30
N SER A 81 19.08 15.91 24.68
CA SER A 81 20.25 16.68 25.08
C SER A 81 19.92 18.17 25.19
N GLU A 82 20.51 18.84 26.17
CA GLU A 82 20.38 20.29 26.42
C GLU A 82 21.73 21.03 26.30
N ASP A 83 22.79 20.30 25.98
CA ASP A 83 24.17 20.78 25.92
C ASP A 83 24.82 20.43 24.57
N ARG A 84 24.03 20.58 23.50
CA ARG A 84 24.45 20.37 22.11
C ARG A 84 24.97 18.96 21.82
N GLY A 85 24.43 17.95 22.52
CA GLY A 85 24.75 16.53 22.33
C GLY A 85 25.87 16.02 23.23
N GLN A 86 26.51 16.86 24.05
CA GLN A 86 27.60 16.42 24.92
C GLN A 86 27.15 15.41 25.98
N THR A 87 25.94 15.58 26.52
CA THR A 87 25.29 14.61 27.40
C THR A 87 23.87 14.29 26.96
N TRP A 88 23.44 13.07 27.28
CA TRP A 88 22.12 12.56 26.96
C TRP A 88 21.37 12.14 28.22
N LYS A 89 20.07 12.38 28.24
CA LYS A 89 19.14 11.98 29.30
C LYS A 89 17.83 11.48 28.69
N ASN A 90 16.96 10.96 29.54
CA ASN A 90 15.59 10.56 29.18
C ASN A 90 15.55 9.62 27.97
N MET A 91 16.41 8.61 27.98
CA MET A 91 16.42 7.60 26.92
C MET A 91 15.29 6.60 27.13
N TYR A 92 14.32 6.58 26.21
CA TYR A 92 13.12 5.76 26.30
C TYR A 92 12.86 4.97 25.02
N ASP A 93 12.23 3.82 25.16
CA ASP A 93 11.56 3.14 24.05
C ASP A 93 10.12 3.64 23.94
N VAL A 94 9.85 4.47 22.94
CA VAL A 94 8.51 5.03 22.71
C VAL A 94 7.57 4.05 22.00
N GLY A 95 8.07 2.92 21.50
CA GLY A 95 7.27 1.83 20.92
C GLY A 95 6.80 0.80 21.94
N ALA A 96 7.42 0.75 23.12
CA ALA A 96 7.18 -0.28 24.14
C ALA A 96 5.71 -0.38 24.58
N ALA A 97 4.98 0.75 24.65
CA ALA A 97 3.57 0.77 25.06
C ALA A 97 2.64 -0.03 24.12
N TYR A 98 3.08 -0.25 22.88
CA TYR A 98 2.37 -1.04 21.87
C TYR A 98 2.97 -2.43 21.66
N GLY A 99 4.03 -2.80 22.38
CA GLY A 99 4.73 -4.07 22.17
C GLY A 99 5.39 -4.16 20.80
N VAL A 100 5.92 -3.04 20.29
CA VAL A 100 6.64 -3.01 19.00
C VAL A 100 7.96 -3.76 19.15
N HIS A 101 8.24 -4.64 18.18
CA HIS A 101 9.43 -5.49 18.15
C HIS A 101 10.30 -5.29 16.90
N ASN A 102 9.80 -4.58 15.89
CA ASN A 102 10.56 -4.14 14.73
C ASN A 102 10.28 -2.67 14.48
N VAL A 103 11.34 -1.89 14.25
CA VAL A 103 11.26 -0.44 14.04
C VAL A 103 12.09 -0.05 12.84
N ALA A 104 11.52 0.80 11.97
CA ALA A 104 12.21 1.34 10.80
C ALA A 104 11.98 2.85 10.67
N PHE A 105 12.94 3.50 10.02
CA PHE A 105 12.86 4.90 9.57
C PHE A 105 12.39 5.90 10.64
N PRO A 106 12.97 5.96 11.84
CA PRO A 106 12.59 6.98 12.81
C PRO A 106 12.91 8.39 12.28
N THR A 107 11.94 9.31 12.37
CA THR A 107 12.12 10.73 12.05
C THR A 107 11.57 11.63 13.16
N ALA A 108 12.04 12.88 13.23
CA ALA A 108 11.79 13.80 14.33
C ALA A 108 11.44 15.21 13.85
N THR A 109 10.47 15.83 14.52
CA THR A 109 10.18 17.28 14.43
C THR A 109 10.02 17.88 15.82
N ALA A 110 10.23 19.19 15.94
CA ALA A 110 10.10 19.94 17.19
C ALA A 110 9.54 21.33 16.91
N GLY A 111 8.97 21.95 17.94
CA GLY A 111 8.40 23.30 17.85
C GLY A 111 8.87 24.17 19.01
N ASP A 112 7.92 24.65 19.81
CA ASP A 112 8.22 25.44 20.99
C ASP A 112 9.03 24.64 22.02
N ALA A 113 9.68 25.35 22.93
CA ALA A 113 10.48 24.77 24.00
C ALA A 113 9.72 23.64 24.73
N GLY A 114 10.33 22.46 24.78
CA GLY A 114 9.76 21.27 25.42
C GLY A 114 8.82 20.44 24.56
N ARG A 115 8.64 20.76 23.27
CA ARG A 115 7.68 20.07 22.40
C ARG A 115 8.36 19.41 21.21
N ALA A 116 8.20 18.10 21.10
CA ALA A 116 8.70 17.32 19.97
C ALA A 116 7.75 16.16 19.62
N ALA A 117 7.85 15.71 18.38
CA ALA A 117 7.15 14.55 17.88
C ALA A 117 8.10 13.67 17.07
N ILE A 118 8.02 12.37 17.30
CA ILE A 118 8.80 11.34 16.62
C ILE A 118 7.84 10.45 15.86
N ALA A 119 8.09 10.21 14.59
CA ALA A 119 7.35 9.22 13.81
C ALA A 119 8.26 8.06 13.44
N PHE A 120 7.70 6.85 13.38
CA PHE A 120 8.43 5.65 13.00
C PHE A 120 7.48 4.59 12.46
N TYR A 121 8.00 3.70 11.63
CA TYR A 121 7.31 2.47 11.28
C TYR A 121 7.55 1.43 12.35
N GLY A 122 6.49 0.78 12.81
CA GLY A 122 6.56 -0.25 13.83
C GLY A 122 5.80 -1.52 13.45
N SER A 123 6.33 -2.68 13.81
CA SER A 123 5.59 -3.94 13.81
C SER A 123 5.66 -4.60 15.18
N THR A 124 4.51 -5.08 15.66
CA THR A 124 4.41 -5.90 16.88
C THR A 124 4.78 -7.36 16.63
N THR A 125 5.05 -7.73 15.38
CA THR A 125 5.59 -9.06 15.05
C THR A 125 7.07 -9.11 15.44
N PRO A 126 7.50 -10.07 16.28
CA PRO A 126 8.91 -10.25 16.61
C PRO A 126 9.75 -10.58 15.37
N ASN A 127 10.99 -10.09 15.31
CA ASN A 127 12.00 -10.68 14.41
C ASN A 127 12.45 -12.01 15.03
N GLY A 128 12.35 -13.11 14.29
CA GLY A 128 12.76 -14.42 14.80
C GLY A 128 12.56 -15.58 13.82
N PRO A 129 13.03 -16.79 14.18
CA PRO A 129 13.07 -17.93 13.26
C PRO A 129 11.71 -18.36 12.69
N THR A 130 10.62 -18.06 13.40
CA THR A 130 9.25 -18.42 13.00
C THR A 130 8.54 -17.35 12.20
N THR A 131 8.96 -16.10 12.35
CA THR A 131 8.28 -14.91 11.82
C THR A 131 9.08 -14.21 10.74
N GLY A 132 10.37 -14.56 10.58
CA GLY A 132 11.31 -14.01 9.62
C GLY A 132 12.10 -12.80 10.10
N ASP A 133 13.09 -12.40 9.33
CA ASP A 133 13.81 -11.14 9.50
C ASP A 133 13.17 -10.05 8.65
N SER A 134 12.83 -8.90 9.22
CA SER A 134 12.12 -7.83 8.49
C SER A 134 12.86 -7.21 7.31
N ASN A 135 14.13 -7.56 7.09
CA ASN A 135 14.88 -7.21 5.89
C ASN A 135 14.80 -8.27 4.78
N ASP A 136 14.16 -9.42 5.02
CA ASP A 136 13.98 -10.50 4.05
C ASP A 136 12.51 -10.82 3.75
N THR A 137 12.29 -11.69 2.78
CA THR A 137 10.98 -12.14 2.27
C THR A 137 10.23 -13.05 3.22
N THR A 138 10.90 -13.63 4.22
CA THR A 138 10.29 -14.55 5.20
C THR A 138 9.53 -13.81 6.29
N PHE A 139 9.74 -12.49 6.41
CA PHE A 139 9.03 -11.71 7.40
C PHE A 139 7.53 -11.73 7.13
N THR A 140 6.76 -12.08 8.16
CA THR A 140 5.29 -12.14 8.12
C THR A 140 4.65 -10.99 8.89
N GLY A 141 5.45 -9.98 9.28
CA GLY A 141 4.97 -8.92 10.13
C GLY A 141 4.07 -7.91 9.44
N VAL A 142 3.29 -7.25 10.27
CA VAL A 142 2.34 -6.22 9.88
C VAL A 142 2.81 -4.88 10.45
N TRP A 143 2.94 -3.88 9.60
CA TRP A 143 3.51 -2.59 9.95
C TRP A 143 2.46 -1.51 10.05
N HIS A 144 2.63 -0.66 11.06
CA HIS A 144 1.82 0.50 11.34
C HIS A 144 2.70 1.75 11.49
N LEU A 145 2.13 2.90 11.16
CA LEU A 145 2.73 4.19 11.43
C LEU A 145 2.47 4.57 12.89
N TYR A 146 3.51 4.85 13.65
CA TYR A 146 3.40 5.36 15.01
C TYR A 146 3.90 6.80 15.10
N VAL A 147 3.27 7.58 15.98
CA VAL A 147 3.72 8.93 16.32
C VAL A 147 3.75 9.10 17.84
N ALA A 148 4.94 9.39 18.38
CA ALA A 148 5.16 9.69 19.78
C ALA A 148 5.33 11.19 19.99
N HIS A 149 4.66 11.74 21.01
CA HIS A 149 4.69 13.16 21.33
C HIS A 149 5.23 13.39 22.73
N THR A 150 6.03 14.44 22.91
CA THR A 150 6.35 15.02 24.20
C THR A 150 5.99 16.50 24.23
N PHE A 151 5.59 16.97 25.41
CA PHE A 151 5.26 18.37 25.65
C PHE A 151 5.88 18.92 26.94
N ASP A 152 6.85 18.19 27.51
CA ASP A 152 7.53 18.49 28.76
C ASP A 152 9.06 18.32 28.67
N GLY A 153 9.61 18.40 27.45
CA GLY A 153 11.04 18.26 27.21
C GLY A 153 11.55 16.83 27.17
N GLY A 154 10.67 15.88 26.83
CA GLY A 154 10.99 14.46 26.76
C GLY A 154 11.06 13.78 28.13
N ASN A 155 10.47 14.37 29.18
CA ASN A 155 10.32 13.67 30.47
C ASN A 155 9.23 12.60 30.37
N THR A 156 8.18 12.88 29.60
CA THR A 156 7.14 11.90 29.25
C THR A 156 6.86 11.89 27.76
N TRP A 157 6.43 10.73 27.28
CA TRP A 157 6.04 10.49 25.89
C TRP A 157 4.67 9.82 25.84
N THR A 158 3.84 10.23 24.89
CA THR A 158 2.58 9.57 24.55
C THR A 158 2.64 9.13 23.10
N THR A 159 2.52 7.83 22.87
CA THR A 159 2.56 7.23 21.54
C THR A 159 1.14 6.91 21.05
N SER A 160 0.91 7.09 19.76
CA SER A 160 -0.31 6.68 19.08
C SER A 160 0.04 5.86 17.85
N ASP A 161 -0.67 4.75 17.64
CA ASP A 161 -0.78 4.13 16.32
C ASP A 161 -1.65 5.06 15.46
N ALA A 162 -1.08 5.60 14.39
CA ALA A 162 -1.76 6.50 13.45
C ALA A 162 -2.54 5.75 12.37
N THR A 163 -2.33 4.43 12.28
CA THR A 163 -2.96 3.52 11.30
C THR A 163 -3.57 2.30 12.00
N PRO A 164 -4.31 2.46 13.11
CA PRO A 164 -4.75 1.33 13.91
C PRO A 164 -5.71 0.46 13.08
N THR A 165 -5.59 -0.85 13.19
CA THR A 165 -6.40 -1.85 12.47
C THR A 165 -6.34 -1.79 10.93
N MET A 166 -5.56 -0.88 10.35
CA MET A 166 -5.35 -0.75 8.90
C MET A 166 -3.85 -0.62 8.65
N PRO A 167 -3.15 -1.72 8.44
CA PRO A 167 -1.71 -1.66 8.29
C PRO A 167 -1.30 -0.85 7.07
N MET A 168 -0.11 -0.27 7.12
CA MET A 168 0.47 0.40 5.96
C MET A 168 1.34 -0.55 5.13
N GLN A 169 1.85 -1.65 5.70
CA GLN A 169 2.69 -2.61 4.99
C GLN A 169 2.54 -4.00 5.60
N ARG A 170 2.65 -5.03 4.77
CA ARG A 170 2.73 -6.44 5.17
C ARG A 170 4.00 -7.05 4.63
N GLY A 171 4.58 -7.97 5.40
CA GLY A 171 5.83 -8.60 5.03
C GLY A 171 7.03 -7.69 5.28
N GLY A 172 8.14 -8.00 4.62
CA GLY A 172 9.42 -7.31 4.82
C GLY A 172 9.43 -5.84 4.36
N LEU A 173 10.51 -5.15 4.74
CA LEU A 173 10.68 -3.71 4.54
C LEU A 173 12.03 -3.34 3.91
N LEU A 174 12.91 -4.33 3.62
CA LEU A 174 14.23 -4.18 2.97
C LEU A 174 14.98 -2.89 3.39
N ARG A 175 15.26 -2.79 4.69
CA ARG A 175 15.80 -1.60 5.35
C ARG A 175 17.18 -1.16 4.87
N GLY A 176 17.95 -2.02 4.19
CA GLY A 176 19.26 -1.67 3.61
C GLY A 176 19.20 -0.93 2.26
N GLY A 177 17.99 -0.69 1.74
CA GLY A 177 17.80 -0.31 0.35
C GLY A 177 18.00 -1.50 -0.59
N GLY A 178 17.91 -1.23 -1.89
CA GLY A 178 17.86 -2.27 -2.90
C GLY A 178 16.46 -2.41 -3.49
N ALA A 179 16.30 -3.50 -4.21
CA ALA A 179 15.43 -3.54 -5.36
C ALA A 179 14.62 -4.84 -5.42
N ASP A 180 14.33 -5.40 -4.25
CA ASP A 180 13.70 -6.70 -4.08
C ASP A 180 12.18 -6.55 -3.84
N ILE A 181 11.39 -7.50 -4.37
CA ILE A 181 9.95 -7.68 -4.16
C ILE A 181 9.53 -7.95 -2.71
N VAL A 182 10.47 -8.00 -1.76
CA VAL A 182 10.20 -8.08 -0.31
C VAL A 182 9.30 -6.95 0.20
N ARG A 183 9.38 -5.75 -0.41
CA ARG A 183 8.77 -4.52 0.13
C ARG A 183 8.05 -3.68 -0.92
N ASN A 184 7.32 -2.70 -0.43
CA ASN A 184 6.79 -1.60 -1.25
C ASN A 184 7.79 -0.43 -1.24
N LEU A 185 7.39 0.72 -1.78
CA LEU A 185 8.18 1.96 -1.85
C LEU A 185 8.52 2.63 -0.50
N CYS A 186 8.40 1.94 0.63
CA CYS A 186 8.43 2.45 2.01
C CYS A 186 9.60 3.38 2.45
N ASP A 187 10.57 3.71 1.60
CA ASP A 187 11.73 4.56 1.86
C ASP A 187 11.46 6.08 1.76
N PHE A 188 10.29 6.55 1.32
CA PHE A 188 9.94 7.99 1.39
C PHE A 188 9.09 8.29 2.64
N PHE A 189 9.79 8.66 3.71
CA PHE A 189 9.19 8.91 5.03
C PHE A 189 9.79 10.15 5.70
N ASP A 190 8.95 11.10 6.11
CA ASP A 190 9.39 12.22 6.96
C ASP A 190 8.24 12.85 7.77
N ILE A 191 8.61 13.62 8.80
CA ILE A 191 7.69 14.33 9.71
C ILE A 191 7.96 15.84 9.68
N THR A 192 6.89 16.63 9.71
CA THR A 192 6.96 18.08 9.82
C THR A 192 5.78 18.63 10.61
N VAL A 193 5.69 19.96 10.75
CA VAL A 193 4.59 20.66 11.40
C VAL A 193 3.95 21.68 10.47
N ASP A 194 2.63 21.80 10.53
CA ASP A 194 1.93 22.90 9.86
C ASP A 194 2.10 24.24 10.60
N ASN A 195 1.57 25.32 10.02
CA ASN A 195 1.64 26.65 10.61
C ASN A 195 0.86 26.81 11.95
N GLN A 196 0.10 25.80 12.36
CA GLN A 196 -0.55 25.74 13.67
C GLN A 196 0.16 24.77 14.61
N GLY A 197 1.30 24.20 14.21
CA GLY A 197 2.04 23.21 15.00
C GLY A 197 1.45 21.81 14.98
N ARG A 198 0.53 21.50 14.05
CA ARG A 198 0.03 20.12 13.93
C ARG A 198 1.06 19.26 13.24
N VAL A 199 1.27 18.07 13.76
CA VAL A 199 2.19 17.09 13.16
C VAL A 199 1.61 16.58 11.85
N LEU A 200 2.46 16.55 10.82
CA LEU A 200 2.22 15.96 9.50
C LEU A 200 3.30 14.91 9.26
N VAL A 201 2.91 13.69 8.91
CA VAL A 201 3.84 12.63 8.52
C VAL A 201 3.54 12.23 7.08
N GLY A 202 4.49 12.45 6.18
CA GLY A 202 4.46 11.91 4.83
C GLY A 202 5.01 10.49 4.86
N TYR A 203 4.26 9.54 4.30
CA TYR A 203 4.64 8.13 4.29
C TYR A 203 4.04 7.41 3.09
N ASP A 204 4.66 6.32 2.67
CA ASP A 204 4.10 5.43 1.66
C ASP A 204 3.18 4.39 2.30
N ASN A 205 1.91 4.41 1.92
CA ASN A 205 0.94 3.39 2.30
C ASN A 205 0.96 2.25 1.28
N GLY A 206 1.68 1.20 1.66
CA GLY A 206 1.79 -0.03 0.91
C GLY A 206 0.55 -0.93 0.85
N CYS A 207 -0.46 -0.62 1.67
CA CYS A 207 -1.60 -1.49 1.92
C CYS A 207 -2.93 -0.71 1.90
N ALA A 208 -2.98 0.39 1.14
CA ALA A 208 -4.10 1.34 1.11
C ALA A 208 -5.43 0.74 0.62
N GLY A 209 -5.41 -0.27 -0.25
CA GLY A 209 -6.60 -0.90 -0.81
C GLY A 209 -7.35 -1.81 0.17
N GLY A 210 -8.66 -1.96 -0.04
CA GLY A 210 -9.53 -2.87 0.72
C GLY A 210 -8.98 -4.30 0.88
N PRO A 211 -8.51 -4.97 -0.20
CA PRO A 211 -7.94 -6.31 -0.10
C PRO A 211 -6.84 -6.45 0.97
N CYS A 212 -5.85 -5.54 0.99
CA CYS A 212 -4.73 -5.63 1.91
C CYS A 212 -5.06 -5.09 3.32
N SER A 213 -5.70 -3.92 3.39
CA SER A 213 -6.06 -3.29 4.66
C SER A 213 -7.00 -4.18 5.50
N GLN A 214 -7.89 -4.95 4.84
CA GLN A 214 -8.87 -5.81 5.50
C GLN A 214 -8.39 -7.26 5.70
N ALA A 215 -7.20 -7.64 5.19
CA ALA A 215 -6.71 -9.00 5.32
C ALA A 215 -6.44 -9.36 6.79
N ALA A 216 -6.63 -10.63 7.13
CA ALA A 216 -6.31 -11.10 8.48
C ALA A 216 -4.80 -10.95 8.76
N PRO A 217 -4.36 -10.81 10.02
CA PRO A 217 -2.93 -10.84 10.36
C PRO A 217 -2.22 -12.14 9.92
N THR A 218 -2.97 -13.22 9.70
CA THR A 218 -2.46 -14.52 9.23
C THR A 218 -2.40 -14.66 7.71
N ALA A 219 -2.83 -13.64 6.96
CA ALA A 219 -2.76 -13.63 5.50
C ALA A 219 -1.31 -13.51 5.04
N HIS A 220 -0.96 -14.25 3.99
CA HIS A 220 0.33 -14.14 3.31
C HIS A 220 0.19 -13.29 2.04
N GLY A 221 1.32 -12.75 1.59
CA GLY A 221 1.38 -11.81 0.48
C GLY A 221 1.12 -10.36 0.90
N ASN A 222 1.27 -9.46 -0.07
CA ASN A 222 1.11 -8.03 0.11
C ASN A 222 0.37 -7.44 -1.12
N ALA A 223 -0.08 -6.19 -1.02
CA ALA A 223 -0.68 -5.51 -2.17
C ALA A 223 0.37 -4.96 -3.14
N TYR A 224 1.56 -4.62 -2.65
CA TYR A 224 2.58 -3.88 -3.40
C TYR A 224 2.10 -2.53 -3.93
N SER A 225 1.12 -1.93 -3.24
CA SER A 225 0.66 -0.56 -3.51
C SER A 225 1.74 0.45 -3.09
N VAL A 226 1.67 1.66 -3.65
CA VAL A 226 2.64 2.73 -3.45
C VAL A 226 1.91 4.06 -3.35
N THR A 227 0.99 4.12 -2.41
CA THR A 227 0.13 5.30 -2.24
C THR A 227 0.81 6.32 -1.36
N ALA A 228 1.03 7.52 -1.88
CA ALA A 228 1.57 8.61 -1.09
C ALA A 228 0.50 9.11 -0.10
N ALA A 229 0.80 9.01 1.20
CA ALA A 229 -0.15 9.36 2.26
C ALA A 229 0.42 10.43 3.19
N ILE A 230 -0.49 11.23 3.76
CA ILE A 230 -0.17 12.19 4.82
C ILE A 230 -1.02 11.87 6.04
N ALA A 231 -0.39 11.42 7.12
CA ALA A 231 -1.03 11.36 8.43
C ALA A 231 -0.97 12.75 9.07
N ARG A 232 -2.13 13.33 9.35
CA ARG A 232 -2.25 14.68 9.92
C ARG A 232 -2.89 14.62 11.29
N GLN A 233 -2.26 15.25 12.28
CA GLN A 233 -2.83 15.38 13.62
C GLN A 233 -4.18 16.11 13.60
N SER A 234 -5.24 15.42 14.00
CA SER A 234 -6.61 15.97 14.06
C SER A 234 -6.94 16.62 15.40
N SER A 235 -6.43 16.10 16.52
CA SER A 235 -6.74 16.55 17.88
C SER A 235 -5.50 16.66 18.78
N GLY A 236 -5.71 17.11 20.02
CA GLY A 236 -4.67 17.18 21.05
C GLY A 236 -3.76 18.41 20.99
N ARG A 237 -2.79 18.46 21.93
CA ARG A 237 -1.77 19.53 22.04
C ARG A 237 -0.86 19.53 20.82
N ARG A 238 -0.36 20.71 20.43
CA ARG A 238 0.40 20.93 19.19
C ARG A 238 1.87 21.21 19.48
N MET A 239 2.72 21.19 18.46
CA MET A 239 4.13 21.58 18.59
C MET A 239 4.30 23.09 18.86
N LEU A 240 3.31 23.90 18.52
CA LEU A 240 3.24 25.33 18.84
C LEU A 240 2.20 25.56 19.93
N ALA A 241 2.64 25.95 21.12
CA ALA A 241 1.83 26.09 22.33
C ALA A 241 0.72 27.12 22.17
N ALA A 242 0.97 28.20 21.42
CA ALA A 242 -0.01 29.24 21.12
C ALA A 242 -1.25 28.71 20.38
N HIS A 243 -1.16 27.52 19.80
CA HIS A 243 -2.23 26.88 19.03
C HIS A 243 -2.81 25.64 19.73
N ASP A 244 -2.47 25.40 21.00
CA ASP A 244 -3.09 24.31 21.77
C ASP A 244 -4.62 24.47 21.83
N PRO A 245 -5.38 23.38 21.69
CA PRO A 245 -6.83 23.43 21.92
C PRO A 245 -7.15 23.90 23.34
N THR A 246 -8.19 24.72 23.48
CA THR A 246 -8.67 25.20 24.79
C THR A 246 -9.44 24.13 25.56
N THR A 247 -9.96 23.11 24.86
CA THR A 247 -10.66 21.97 25.45
C THR A 247 -9.79 20.72 25.42
N PRO A 248 -9.79 19.90 26.49
CA PRO A 248 -9.01 18.67 26.54
C PRO A 248 -9.57 17.56 25.64
N THR A 249 -10.79 17.74 25.11
CA THR A 249 -11.44 16.81 24.18
C THR A 249 -11.93 17.54 22.93
N SER A 250 -12.07 16.82 21.83
CA SER A 250 -12.61 17.30 20.56
C SER A 250 -13.57 16.27 19.95
N VAL A 251 -14.25 16.65 18.88
CA VAL A 251 -14.89 15.64 18.01
C VAL A 251 -13.84 14.65 17.49
N PRO A 252 -14.23 13.42 17.12
CA PRO A 252 -13.30 12.46 16.58
C PRO A 252 -12.68 12.93 15.26
N GLY A 253 -11.48 12.44 14.96
CA GLY A 253 -10.93 12.49 13.61
C GLY A 253 -11.82 11.73 12.62
N MET A 254 -11.71 12.06 11.34
CA MET A 254 -12.38 11.27 10.30
C MET A 254 -11.71 9.89 10.20
N PRO A 255 -12.47 8.79 10.18
CA PRO A 255 -11.89 7.49 9.88
C PRO A 255 -11.53 7.41 8.39
N PHE A 256 -10.44 6.74 8.08
CA PHE A 256 -10.09 6.24 6.75
C PHE A 256 -10.93 4.99 6.49
N VAL A 257 -11.70 5.00 5.40
CA VAL A 257 -12.63 3.93 5.04
C VAL A 257 -12.04 3.18 3.85
N THR A 258 -12.13 1.85 3.87
CA THR A 258 -11.85 1.01 2.71
C THR A 258 -13.01 0.08 2.44
N GLU A 259 -13.09 -0.36 1.19
CA GLU A 259 -14.16 -1.18 0.67
C GLU A 259 -13.60 -2.33 -0.17
N ARG A 260 -14.31 -3.46 -0.11
CA ARG A 260 -14.12 -4.57 -1.04
C ARG A 260 -15.49 -5.07 -1.46
N ARG A 261 -15.81 -4.96 -2.75
CA ARG A 261 -17.04 -5.54 -3.30
C ARG A 261 -16.74 -6.92 -3.85
N VAL A 262 -17.28 -7.93 -3.18
CA VAL A 262 -17.12 -9.34 -3.58
C VAL A 262 -18.50 -9.91 -3.81
N ASN A 263 -18.77 -10.32 -5.05
CA ASN A 263 -20.08 -10.84 -5.44
C ASN A 263 -21.18 -9.79 -5.16
N GLY A 264 -22.23 -10.17 -4.43
CA GLY A 264 -23.32 -9.27 -4.01
C GLY A 264 -23.13 -8.57 -2.67
N VAL A 265 -21.92 -8.59 -2.10
CA VAL A 265 -21.64 -8.03 -0.76
C VAL A 265 -20.57 -6.96 -0.85
N ILE A 266 -20.80 -5.84 -0.16
CA ILE A 266 -19.80 -4.77 0.02
C ILE A 266 -19.28 -4.87 1.45
N LEU A 267 -18.00 -5.21 1.59
CA LEU A 267 -17.30 -5.28 2.86
C LEU A 267 -16.60 -3.94 3.10
N LEU A 268 -17.09 -3.20 4.09
CA LEU A 268 -16.46 -1.97 4.56
C LEU A 268 -15.58 -2.26 5.77
N ALA A 269 -14.45 -1.58 5.85
CA ALA A 269 -13.64 -1.47 7.04
C ALA A 269 -13.17 -0.04 7.22
N TRP A 270 -12.76 0.30 8.45
CA TRP A 270 -12.14 1.58 8.74
C TRP A 270 -11.14 1.44 9.89
N ASN A 271 -10.21 2.38 10.01
CA ASN A 271 -9.33 2.45 11.18
C ASN A 271 -10.09 2.99 12.40
N GLU A 272 -9.57 2.70 13.60
CA GLU A 272 -10.02 3.44 14.78
C GLU A 272 -9.80 4.94 14.56
N ALA A 273 -10.90 5.70 14.59
CA ALA A 273 -10.83 7.14 14.47
C ALA A 273 -10.07 7.74 15.67
N ASP A 274 -9.28 8.79 15.43
CA ASP A 274 -8.73 9.61 16.51
C ASP A 274 -9.88 9.99 17.45
N THR A 275 -9.78 9.55 18.70
CA THR A 275 -10.87 9.67 19.67
C THR A 275 -11.12 11.12 20.09
N GLY A 276 -10.20 12.04 19.82
CA GLY A 276 -10.28 13.39 20.37
C GLY A 276 -10.25 13.39 21.89
N ASN A 277 -9.54 12.42 22.49
CA ASN A 277 -9.48 12.17 23.94
C ASN A 277 -10.85 11.91 24.60
N SER A 278 -11.81 11.36 23.85
CA SER A 278 -13.10 10.90 24.35
C SER A 278 -13.51 9.62 23.62
N PRO A 279 -13.89 8.54 24.33
CA PRO A 279 -14.21 7.26 23.70
C PRO A 279 -15.22 7.37 22.56
N ILE A 280 -14.96 6.64 21.46
CA ILE A 280 -15.93 6.50 20.37
C ILE A 280 -17.12 5.69 20.89
N THR A 281 -18.32 6.24 20.69
CA THR A 281 -19.59 5.66 21.17
C THR A 281 -20.28 4.85 20.08
N LYS A 282 -20.18 5.29 18.82
CA LYS A 282 -20.74 4.62 17.65
C LYS A 282 -20.07 5.09 16.37
N TYR A 283 -20.21 4.28 15.33
CA TYR A 283 -20.03 4.69 13.94
C TYR A 283 -21.39 4.72 13.24
N ARG A 284 -21.64 5.76 12.45
CA ARG A 284 -22.79 5.85 11.55
C ARG A 284 -22.34 5.60 10.13
N ILE A 285 -22.98 4.64 9.49
CA ILE A 285 -22.69 4.25 8.11
C ILE A 285 -23.76 4.88 7.23
N LEU A 286 -23.32 5.64 6.25
CA LEU A 286 -24.15 6.24 5.23
C LEU A 286 -23.96 5.47 3.91
N ARG A 287 -25.02 5.33 3.12
CA ARG A 287 -24.99 4.74 1.78
C ARG A 287 -25.83 5.53 0.79
N GLY A 288 -25.34 5.67 -0.44
CA GLY A 288 -26.06 6.22 -1.59
C GLY A 288 -25.77 5.43 -2.87
N THR A 289 -26.50 5.73 -3.95
CA THR A 289 -26.23 5.23 -5.32
C THR A 289 -25.74 6.32 -6.26
N ALA A 290 -25.51 7.52 -5.72
CA ALA A 290 -24.87 8.65 -6.38
C ALA A 290 -23.92 9.30 -5.36
N SER A 291 -22.76 9.75 -5.84
CA SER A 291 -21.76 10.44 -5.03
C SER A 291 -22.37 11.66 -4.34
N GLY A 292 -22.09 11.84 -3.05
CA GLY A 292 -22.59 12.94 -2.24
C GLY A 292 -24.06 12.84 -1.83
N ALA A 293 -24.78 11.77 -2.19
CA ALA A 293 -26.20 11.57 -1.91
C ALA A 293 -26.46 10.45 -0.88
N GLU A 294 -25.49 10.16 -0.01
CA GLU A 294 -25.62 9.08 0.97
C GLU A 294 -26.62 9.43 2.08
N THR A 295 -27.41 8.44 2.50
CA THR A 295 -28.34 8.53 3.63
C THR A 295 -27.99 7.47 4.67
N VAL A 296 -28.53 7.59 5.89
CA VAL A 296 -28.19 6.66 6.97
C VAL A 296 -28.60 5.24 6.61
N LEU A 297 -27.62 4.35 6.53
CA LEU A 297 -27.83 2.91 6.38
C LEU A 297 -28.03 2.27 7.76
N THR A 298 -27.09 2.49 8.68
CA THR A 298 -27.14 1.91 10.02
C THR A 298 -26.20 2.63 11.00
N ASN A 299 -26.25 2.27 12.29
CA ASN A 299 -25.20 2.59 13.26
C ASN A 299 -24.66 1.28 13.85
N VAL A 300 -23.36 1.26 14.13
CA VAL A 300 -22.67 0.14 14.81
C VAL A 300 -21.98 0.66 16.08
N SER A 301 -21.53 -0.25 16.97
CA SER A 301 -20.84 0.14 18.20
C SER A 301 -19.54 0.88 17.93
N GLY A 302 -19.07 1.69 18.88
CA GLY A 302 -17.78 2.39 18.77
C GLY A 302 -16.55 1.47 18.75
N SER A 303 -16.72 0.18 19.08
CA SER A 303 -15.69 -0.85 19.02
C SER A 303 -15.69 -1.65 17.71
N GLN A 304 -16.66 -1.42 16.83
CA GLN A 304 -16.77 -2.14 15.56
C GLN A 304 -16.14 -1.32 14.44
N MET A 305 -15.21 -1.94 13.70
CA MET A 305 -14.40 -1.32 12.64
C MET A 305 -14.67 -1.90 11.25
N ASN A 306 -15.77 -2.62 11.08
CA ASN A 306 -16.17 -3.22 9.81
C ASN A 306 -17.69 -3.34 9.69
N TYR A 307 -18.18 -3.45 8.46
CA TYR A 307 -19.58 -3.69 8.17
C TYR A 307 -19.76 -4.37 6.80
N ASN A 308 -20.51 -5.47 6.78
CA ASN A 308 -20.85 -6.17 5.55
C ASN A 308 -22.25 -5.76 5.09
N ASP A 309 -22.35 -4.98 4.02
CA ASP A 309 -23.62 -4.65 3.38
C ASP A 309 -24.02 -5.76 2.41
N THR A 310 -24.90 -6.64 2.88
CA THR A 310 -25.47 -7.75 2.09
C THR A 310 -26.69 -7.33 1.26
N THR A 311 -27.10 -6.06 1.34
CA THR A 311 -28.30 -5.54 0.66
C THR A 311 -27.95 -4.74 -0.61
N ALA A 312 -26.66 -4.44 -0.83
CA ALA A 312 -26.15 -3.73 -2.01
C ALA A 312 -25.94 -4.67 -3.21
N THR A 313 -27.00 -5.36 -3.62
CA THR A 313 -26.92 -6.47 -4.58
C THR A 313 -27.04 -6.07 -6.05
N ASP A 314 -27.42 -4.83 -6.38
CA ASP A 314 -27.59 -4.38 -7.76
C ASP A 314 -26.22 -4.16 -8.44
N SER A 315 -25.86 -5.06 -9.35
CA SER A 315 -24.61 -5.03 -10.11
C SER A 315 -24.54 -3.87 -11.13
N THR A 316 -25.65 -3.17 -11.41
CA THR A 316 -25.67 -2.01 -12.31
C THR A 316 -25.37 -0.69 -11.59
N LYS A 317 -25.21 -0.72 -10.26
CA LYS A 317 -25.01 0.47 -9.43
C LYS A 317 -23.61 0.50 -8.84
N THR A 318 -23.01 1.69 -8.87
CA THR A 318 -21.97 2.08 -7.91
C THR A 318 -22.67 2.54 -6.64
N TYR A 319 -22.31 1.92 -5.52
CA TYR A 319 -22.72 2.37 -4.20
C TYR A 319 -21.64 3.27 -3.63
N TYR A 320 -22.05 4.29 -2.88
CA TYR A 320 -21.14 5.23 -2.22
C TYR A 320 -21.37 5.15 -0.73
N TYR A 321 -20.30 5.13 0.06
CA TYR A 321 -20.35 4.98 1.50
C TYR A 321 -19.54 6.06 2.21
N LYS A 322 -20.04 6.48 3.38
CA LYS A 322 -19.29 7.29 4.35
C LYS A 322 -19.44 6.67 5.73
N VAL A 323 -18.40 6.80 6.55
CA VAL A 323 -18.43 6.36 7.94
C VAL A 323 -18.14 7.56 8.85
N ILE A 324 -19.06 7.87 9.75
CA ILE A 324 -18.94 8.99 10.68
C ILE A 324 -18.75 8.46 12.08
N ALA A 325 -17.65 8.84 12.73
CA ALA A 325 -17.38 8.51 14.12
C ALA A 325 -18.09 9.50 15.07
N TYR A 326 -18.60 9.01 16.20
CA TYR A 326 -19.24 9.83 17.23
C TYR A 326 -18.60 9.60 18.60
N ASN A 327 -18.28 10.69 19.29
CA ASN A 327 -17.99 10.68 20.72
C ASN A 327 -18.90 11.68 21.47
N LYS A 328 -18.62 11.96 22.74
CA LYS A 328 -19.40 12.90 23.55
C LYS A 328 -19.35 14.36 23.03
N ALA A 329 -18.26 14.74 22.37
CA ALA A 329 -18.09 16.10 21.82
C ALA A 329 -18.84 16.29 20.50
N GLY A 330 -19.16 15.22 19.77
CA GLY A 330 -19.93 15.28 18.54
C GLY A 330 -19.47 14.26 17.51
N GLN A 331 -19.56 14.64 16.23
CA GLN A 331 -19.28 13.78 15.09
C GLN A 331 -18.03 14.21 14.34
N SER A 332 -17.34 13.26 13.72
CA SER A 332 -16.25 13.54 12.78
C SER A 332 -16.74 14.23 11.51
N LEU A 333 -15.81 14.79 10.72
CA LEU A 333 -16.11 15.28 9.37
C LEU A 333 -16.49 14.10 8.45
N PRO A 334 -17.52 14.24 7.58
CA PRO A 334 -17.99 13.18 6.68
C PRO A 334 -17.30 13.20 5.30
N SER A 335 -16.03 13.59 5.24
CA SER A 335 -15.26 13.77 4.00
C SER A 335 -14.39 12.54 3.67
N ASN A 336 -14.99 11.35 3.76
CA ASN A 336 -14.34 10.05 3.58
C ASN A 336 -15.23 9.12 2.72
N GLU A 337 -15.77 9.67 1.63
CA GLU A 337 -16.60 8.91 0.70
C GLU A 337 -15.75 7.88 -0.05
N VAL A 338 -16.22 6.63 -0.08
CA VAL A 338 -15.65 5.58 -0.92
C VAL A 338 -16.69 5.06 -1.90
N ALA A 339 -16.25 4.76 -3.12
CA ALA A 339 -17.08 4.22 -4.18
C ALA A 339 -16.89 2.71 -4.30
N ALA A 340 -17.98 1.96 -4.38
CA ALA A 340 -17.99 0.51 -4.50
C ALA A 340 -18.71 0.08 -5.80
N PRO A 341 -18.08 0.26 -6.97
CA PRO A 341 -18.64 -0.18 -8.25
C PRO A 341 -18.65 -1.70 -8.30
N TYR A 342 -19.53 -2.23 -9.16
CA TYR A 342 -19.50 -3.66 -9.46
C TYR A 342 -18.40 -3.93 -10.48
N VAL A 343 -17.39 -4.69 -10.08
CA VAL A 343 -16.23 -5.04 -10.91
C VAL A 343 -16.23 -6.53 -11.27
N GLY A 344 -17.39 -7.18 -11.22
CA GLY A 344 -17.54 -8.62 -11.46
C GLY A 344 -17.66 -9.46 -10.20
N ASN A 345 -17.43 -10.75 -10.33
CA ASN A 345 -17.65 -11.74 -9.27
C ASN A 345 -16.59 -12.83 -9.29
N THR A 346 -16.47 -13.60 -8.21
CA THR A 346 -15.42 -14.61 -8.06
C THR A 346 -15.65 -15.87 -8.89
N CYS A 347 -16.75 -15.96 -9.65
CA CYS A 347 -17.08 -17.10 -10.50
C CYS A 347 -16.65 -16.84 -11.96
N ASP A 348 -16.98 -15.64 -12.44
CA ASP A 348 -16.81 -15.26 -13.85
C ASP A 348 -15.58 -14.39 -14.07
N GLY A 349 -15.08 -13.72 -13.03
CA GLY A 349 -13.94 -12.81 -13.08
C GLY A 349 -14.23 -11.55 -12.28
N LEU A 350 -13.49 -11.36 -11.19
CA LEU A 350 -13.40 -10.08 -10.52
C LEU A 350 -12.31 -9.29 -11.22
N VAL A 351 -12.64 -8.16 -11.84
CA VAL A 351 -11.66 -7.28 -12.47
C VAL A 351 -10.75 -6.74 -11.39
N ILE A 352 -9.44 -6.97 -11.56
CA ILE A 352 -8.40 -6.56 -10.61
C ILE A 352 -7.62 -5.37 -11.16
N HIS A 353 -7.64 -5.16 -12.47
CA HIS A 353 -7.13 -3.94 -13.07
C HIS A 353 -7.82 -3.69 -14.43
N GLN A 354 -8.14 -2.43 -14.71
CA GLN A 354 -8.74 -1.96 -15.96
C GLN A 354 -8.02 -0.70 -16.43
N ASN A 355 -7.72 -0.63 -17.73
CA ASN A 355 -7.13 0.56 -18.34
C ASN A 355 -8.13 1.71 -18.32
N ASP A 356 -7.69 2.89 -17.89
CA ASP A 356 -8.50 4.11 -17.95
C ASP A 356 -8.74 4.47 -19.43
N PRO A 357 -10.00 4.51 -19.90
CA PRO A 357 -10.31 4.81 -21.29
C PRO A 357 -9.92 6.23 -21.73
N SER A 358 -9.51 7.11 -20.83
CA SER A 358 -8.97 8.45 -21.12
C SER A 358 -7.45 8.48 -21.21
N HIS A 359 -6.77 7.40 -20.80
CA HIS A 359 -5.32 7.34 -20.81
C HIS A 359 -4.76 7.07 -22.22
N PRO A 360 -3.66 7.73 -22.64
CA PRO A 360 -3.02 7.53 -23.94
C PRO A 360 -2.75 6.07 -24.33
N GLU A 361 -2.40 5.21 -23.36
CA GLU A 361 -2.09 3.79 -23.64
C GLU A 361 -3.33 2.98 -24.05
N ALA A 362 -4.54 3.36 -23.61
CA ALA A 362 -5.78 2.74 -24.06
C ALA A 362 -6.02 2.89 -25.58
N PHE A 363 -5.26 3.78 -26.24
CA PHE A 363 -5.32 4.05 -27.68
C PHE A 363 -3.97 3.91 -28.38
N ALA A 364 -3.07 3.04 -27.90
CA ALA A 364 -1.76 2.79 -28.51
C ALA A 364 -0.80 4.01 -28.52
N GLY A 365 -0.83 4.85 -27.47
CA GLY A 365 0.19 5.88 -27.24
C GLY A 365 0.03 7.16 -28.06
N GLY A 366 -1.21 7.56 -28.39
CA GLY A 366 -1.47 8.89 -28.93
C GLY A 366 -0.99 9.97 -27.94
N VAL A 367 0.05 10.73 -28.31
CA VAL A 367 0.55 11.85 -27.51
C VAL A 367 -0.61 12.83 -27.25
N LEU A 368 -1.01 13.00 -25.99
CA LEU A 368 -1.85 14.12 -25.57
C LEU A 368 -1.05 15.40 -25.85
N THR A 369 -1.41 16.15 -26.89
CA THR A 369 -0.76 17.41 -27.21
C THR A 369 -1.10 18.43 -26.12
N THR A 370 -0.12 18.72 -25.27
CA THR A 370 0.02 19.90 -24.38
C THR A 370 -1.10 20.09 -23.35
N ALA A 371 -0.74 19.97 -22.07
CA ALA A 371 -1.59 20.33 -20.95
C ALA A 371 -2.01 21.82 -21.02
N GLY A 372 -3.30 22.10 -21.17
CA GLY A 372 -3.81 23.46 -21.02
C GLY A 372 -5.18 23.77 -21.64
N ASP A 373 -5.59 23.08 -22.70
CA ASP A 373 -6.81 23.45 -23.41
C ASP A 373 -7.98 22.49 -23.14
N VAL A 374 -9.12 23.04 -22.75
CA VAL A 374 -10.40 22.32 -22.70
C VAL A 374 -10.83 22.05 -24.14
N VAL A 375 -10.47 20.88 -24.67
CA VAL A 375 -10.93 20.41 -25.98
C VAL A 375 -12.32 19.77 -25.83
N PRO A 376 -13.30 20.07 -26.70
CA PRO A 376 -14.57 19.33 -26.73
C PRO A 376 -14.29 17.84 -27.03
N ALA A 377 -15.09 16.94 -26.44
CA ALA A 377 -15.01 15.47 -26.53
C ALA A 377 -14.06 14.91 -27.62
N PRO A 378 -13.04 14.10 -27.26
CA PRO A 378 -11.95 13.77 -28.14
C PRO A 378 -12.47 13.08 -29.40
N THR A 379 -12.19 13.68 -30.56
CA THR A 379 -12.14 12.91 -31.80
C THR A 379 -10.85 12.10 -31.71
N PRO A 380 -10.88 10.76 -31.73
CA PRO A 380 -9.68 9.95 -31.55
C PRO A 380 -8.60 10.34 -32.57
N PRO A 381 -7.34 10.57 -32.15
CA PRO A 381 -6.25 10.71 -33.11
C PRO A 381 -6.11 9.40 -33.89
N VAL A 382 -6.19 9.47 -35.22
CA VAL A 382 -6.01 8.31 -36.10
C VAL A 382 -4.53 7.98 -36.14
N LEU A 383 -4.05 7.09 -35.26
CA LEU A 383 -2.78 6.39 -35.48
C LEU A 383 -3.01 5.28 -36.50
N ALA A 384 -2.23 5.27 -37.57
CA ALA A 384 -2.30 4.25 -38.62
C ALA A 384 -1.77 2.86 -38.20
N THR A 385 -1.47 2.62 -36.92
CA THR A 385 -0.79 1.38 -36.45
C THR A 385 -1.22 0.89 -35.06
N ALA A 386 -2.44 1.17 -34.60
CA ALA A 386 -2.97 0.49 -33.41
C ALA A 386 -3.17 -1.01 -33.72
N VAL A 387 -2.61 -1.90 -32.89
CA VAL A 387 -2.84 -3.35 -32.98
C VAL A 387 -3.88 -3.70 -31.92
N PRO A 388 -5.19 -3.69 -32.24
CA PRO A 388 -6.25 -3.84 -31.25
C PRO A 388 -6.15 -5.15 -30.44
N GLN A 389 -5.53 -6.18 -31.02
CA GLN A 389 -5.30 -7.47 -30.37
C GLN A 389 -4.31 -7.41 -29.22
N LEU A 390 -3.55 -6.33 -29.10
CA LEU A 390 -2.59 -6.12 -28.04
C LEU A 390 -3.04 -5.06 -27.05
N LEU A 391 -4.14 -4.35 -27.32
CA LEU A 391 -4.68 -3.33 -26.43
C LEU A 391 -5.54 -3.97 -25.35
N ILE A 392 -5.09 -3.95 -24.10
CA ILE A 392 -5.77 -4.51 -22.94
C ILE A 392 -6.86 -3.54 -22.47
N ASP A 393 -8.05 -4.06 -22.26
CA ASP A 393 -9.14 -3.39 -21.57
C ASP A 393 -9.02 -3.67 -20.06
N TYR A 394 -9.08 -4.95 -19.68
CA TYR A 394 -8.96 -5.34 -18.27
C TYR A 394 -8.35 -6.72 -18.07
N ILE A 395 -7.95 -6.98 -16.83
CA ILE A 395 -7.62 -8.32 -16.34
C ILE A 395 -8.50 -8.67 -15.13
N SER A 396 -8.84 -9.95 -14.99
CA SER A 396 -9.68 -10.43 -13.91
C SER A 396 -9.23 -11.78 -13.36
N VAL A 397 -9.53 -12.02 -12.08
CA VAL A 397 -9.26 -13.28 -11.38
C VAL A 397 -10.57 -13.88 -10.89
N ALA A 398 -10.72 -15.20 -11.04
CA ALA A 398 -11.85 -15.96 -10.53
C ALA A 398 -11.41 -17.28 -9.87
N GLU A 399 -12.28 -17.77 -9.00
CA GLU A 399 -12.22 -19.05 -8.30
C GLU A 399 -13.59 -19.74 -8.43
N PRO A 400 -13.99 -20.19 -9.64
CA PRO A 400 -15.31 -20.76 -9.84
C PRO A 400 -15.45 -22.10 -9.10
N PRO A 401 -16.64 -22.41 -8.52
CA PRO A 401 -16.92 -23.71 -7.93
C PRO A 401 -16.85 -24.89 -8.89
N SER A 402 -16.98 -24.63 -10.20
CA SER A 402 -16.81 -25.63 -11.25
C SER A 402 -15.36 -26.03 -11.49
N GLN A 403 -14.38 -25.29 -10.96
CA GLN A 403 -12.95 -25.61 -11.06
C GLN A 403 -12.26 -25.57 -9.69
N PRO A 404 -12.57 -26.52 -8.79
CA PRO A 404 -11.98 -26.55 -7.46
C PRO A 404 -10.45 -26.67 -7.52
N GLY A 405 -9.74 -25.83 -6.76
CA GLY A 405 -8.28 -25.83 -6.71
C GLY A 405 -7.60 -25.02 -7.82
N TYR A 406 -8.36 -24.35 -8.68
CA TYR A 406 -7.84 -23.50 -9.74
C TYR A 406 -8.17 -22.02 -9.51
N PHE A 407 -7.25 -21.17 -9.95
CA PHE A 407 -7.57 -19.82 -10.39
C PHE A 407 -7.94 -19.83 -11.87
N VAL A 408 -8.82 -18.93 -12.25
CA VAL A 408 -9.13 -18.60 -13.64
C VAL A 408 -8.76 -17.16 -13.88
N PHE A 409 -7.70 -16.94 -14.64
CA PHE A 409 -7.28 -15.62 -15.08
C PHE A 409 -7.90 -15.29 -16.43
N LYS A 410 -8.35 -14.04 -16.59
CA LYS A 410 -8.78 -13.53 -17.89
C LYS A 410 -8.08 -12.23 -18.23
N MET A 411 -7.69 -12.09 -19.49
CA MET A 411 -7.31 -10.84 -20.10
C MET A 411 -8.32 -10.50 -21.19
N LYS A 412 -8.86 -9.29 -21.14
CA LYS A 412 -9.68 -8.74 -22.21
C LYS A 412 -8.82 -7.78 -23.02
N VAL A 413 -8.64 -8.07 -24.30
CA VAL A 413 -8.14 -7.11 -25.29
C VAL A 413 -9.29 -6.65 -26.21
N VAL A 414 -9.06 -5.66 -27.08
CA VAL A 414 -10.12 -5.12 -27.95
C VAL A 414 -10.75 -6.18 -28.84
N ASN A 415 -9.96 -7.07 -29.46
CA ASN A 415 -10.46 -8.28 -30.15
C ASN A 415 -9.33 -9.29 -30.41
N LEU A 416 -9.66 -10.52 -30.81
CA LEU A 416 -8.72 -11.54 -31.26
C LEU A 416 -9.20 -12.22 -32.56
N ASN A 417 -9.79 -11.43 -33.47
CA ASN A 417 -10.28 -11.94 -34.76
C ASN A 417 -9.15 -12.49 -35.64
N THR A 418 -7.95 -11.93 -35.49
CA THR A 418 -6.70 -12.39 -36.12
C THR A 418 -5.58 -12.29 -35.10
N LEU A 419 -4.85 -13.37 -34.84
CA LEU A 419 -3.73 -13.34 -33.90
C LEU A 419 -2.48 -12.80 -34.60
N PRO A 420 -1.87 -11.71 -34.12
CA PRO A 420 -0.58 -11.26 -34.62
C PRO A 420 0.48 -12.33 -34.33
N ALA A 421 1.26 -12.71 -35.35
CA ALA A 421 2.37 -13.63 -35.16
C ALA A 421 3.37 -13.08 -34.13
N ASN A 422 4.14 -13.98 -33.51
CA ASN A 422 5.28 -13.60 -32.66
C ASN A 422 4.86 -12.64 -31.53
N SER A 423 3.72 -12.93 -30.91
CA SER A 423 3.10 -12.07 -29.89
C SER A 423 2.75 -12.85 -28.64
N ARG A 424 2.78 -12.18 -27.49
CA ARG A 424 2.50 -12.77 -26.17
C ARG A 424 1.56 -11.88 -25.36
N TRP A 425 0.74 -12.54 -24.56
CA TRP A 425 -0.15 -11.93 -23.58
C TRP A 425 0.18 -12.56 -22.23
N ARG A 426 0.47 -11.73 -21.22
CA ARG A 426 0.91 -12.16 -19.89
C ARG A 426 0.09 -11.48 -18.82
N ILE A 427 -0.33 -12.24 -17.81
CA ILE A 427 -0.74 -11.70 -16.51
C ILE A 427 0.29 -12.21 -15.51
N ALA A 428 0.85 -11.30 -14.73
CA ALA A 428 1.79 -11.63 -13.67
C ALA A 428 1.30 -11.09 -12.32
N TRP A 429 1.73 -11.73 -11.24
CA TRP A 429 1.42 -11.34 -9.87
C TRP A 429 2.50 -11.80 -8.90
N ASP A 430 2.56 -11.11 -7.78
CA ASP A 430 3.49 -11.41 -6.69
C ASP A 430 2.76 -12.21 -5.62
N TYR A 431 3.40 -13.28 -5.14
CA TYR A 431 2.93 -14.03 -3.99
C TYR A 431 4.12 -14.60 -3.20
N SER A 432 4.05 -14.49 -1.87
CA SER A 432 5.01 -15.12 -0.96
C SER A 432 4.48 -16.47 -0.49
N PRO A 433 5.01 -17.60 -1.01
CA PRO A 433 4.56 -18.92 -0.63
C PRO A 433 4.83 -19.21 0.84
N ARG A 434 3.98 -20.03 1.46
CA ARG A 434 4.15 -20.42 2.86
C ARG A 434 5.33 -21.37 3.09
N THR A 435 5.72 -22.08 2.03
CA THR A 435 6.71 -23.16 2.04
C THR A 435 8.07 -22.75 1.46
N ALA A 436 8.15 -21.57 0.85
CA ALA A 436 9.37 -21.02 0.29
C ALA A 436 9.65 -19.66 0.93
N PRO A 437 10.92 -19.34 1.22
CA PRO A 437 11.24 -18.09 1.89
C PRO A 437 11.00 -16.88 1.00
N ASP A 438 11.08 -17.04 -0.33
CA ASP A 438 11.14 -15.93 -1.28
C ASP A 438 9.76 -15.61 -1.85
N THR A 439 9.47 -14.32 -2.00
CA THR A 439 8.35 -13.90 -2.85
C THR A 439 8.67 -14.34 -4.28
N GLU A 440 7.69 -14.91 -4.96
CA GLU A 440 7.84 -15.36 -6.33
C GLU A 440 6.90 -14.55 -7.20
N ILE A 441 7.40 -14.15 -8.38
CA ILE A 441 6.57 -13.55 -9.41
C ILE A 441 6.07 -14.68 -10.30
N TYR A 442 4.78 -14.97 -10.22
CA TYR A 442 4.13 -15.96 -11.08
C TYR A 442 3.58 -15.27 -12.33
N TYR A 443 3.46 -16.02 -13.41
CA TYR A 443 2.76 -15.55 -14.59
C TYR A 443 1.90 -16.64 -15.23
N VAL A 444 0.93 -16.18 -16.00
CA VAL A 444 0.13 -16.98 -16.91
C VAL A 444 0.02 -16.25 -18.25
N GLY A 445 -0.02 -16.99 -19.36
CA GLY A 445 -0.01 -16.35 -20.67
C GLY A 445 -0.41 -17.19 -21.86
N MET A 446 -0.79 -16.48 -22.92
CA MET A 446 -0.97 -17.01 -24.26
C MET A 446 0.22 -16.58 -25.12
N THR A 447 0.72 -17.48 -25.97
CA THR A 447 1.86 -17.22 -26.86
C THR A 447 1.49 -17.61 -28.28
N MET A 448 1.76 -16.70 -29.22
CA MET A 448 1.59 -16.90 -30.65
C MET A 448 2.97 -16.98 -31.30
N GLY A 449 3.27 -18.11 -31.94
CA GLY A 449 4.46 -18.28 -32.76
C GLY A 449 4.30 -17.68 -34.15
N ASP A 450 4.94 -18.29 -35.15
CA ASP A 450 4.85 -17.87 -36.54
C ASP A 450 3.41 -17.83 -37.06
N ALA A 451 3.19 -16.99 -38.08
CA ALA A 451 1.88 -16.85 -38.72
C ALA A 451 1.34 -18.22 -39.17
N GLY A 452 0.09 -18.53 -38.81
CA GLY A 452 -0.58 -19.78 -39.16
C GLY A 452 -0.36 -20.94 -38.17
N THR A 453 0.43 -20.75 -37.12
CA THR A 453 0.51 -21.71 -36.01
C THR A 453 -0.69 -21.58 -35.06
N GLN A 454 -0.88 -22.53 -34.15
CA GLN A 454 -1.87 -22.43 -33.08
C GLN A 454 -1.24 -21.75 -31.86
N PRO A 455 -1.98 -20.91 -31.12
CA PRO A 455 -1.45 -20.34 -29.89
C PRO A 455 -1.26 -21.43 -28.83
N THR A 456 -0.25 -21.24 -27.98
CA THR A 456 -0.02 -22.06 -26.79
C THR A 456 -0.38 -21.27 -25.54
N PHE A 457 -0.63 -22.00 -24.45
CA PHE A 457 -0.93 -21.43 -23.14
C PHE A 457 0.03 -22.00 -22.11
N GLU A 458 0.52 -21.16 -21.23
CA GLU A 458 1.53 -21.53 -20.25
C GLU A 458 1.39 -20.74 -18.95
N TYR A 459 1.93 -21.29 -17.87
CA TYR A 459 2.20 -20.57 -16.63
C TYR A 459 3.56 -20.98 -16.08
N GLY A 460 4.12 -20.11 -15.26
CA GLY A 460 5.42 -20.34 -14.66
C GLY A 460 5.83 -19.20 -13.74
N THR A 461 7.13 -19.04 -13.59
CA THR A 461 7.69 -17.96 -12.80
C THR A 461 8.52 -17.00 -13.64
N LEU A 462 8.71 -15.80 -13.10
CA LEU A 462 9.51 -14.73 -13.66
C LEU A 462 10.68 -14.44 -12.73
N ALA A 463 11.89 -14.34 -13.28
CA ALA A 463 13.03 -13.86 -12.51
C ALA A 463 12.97 -12.32 -12.34
N ASP A 464 13.11 -11.86 -11.10
CA ASP A 464 13.27 -10.44 -10.76
C ASP A 464 14.72 -9.97 -11.01
N ALA A 465 14.86 -8.78 -11.59
CA ALA A 465 16.14 -8.19 -11.97
C ALA A 465 16.71 -7.19 -10.97
N GLY A 466 15.90 -6.76 -10.00
CA GLY A 466 16.20 -5.55 -9.28
C GLY A 466 15.99 -4.29 -10.14
N VAL A 467 15.16 -3.38 -9.64
CA VAL A 467 14.87 -1.97 -10.02
C VAL A 467 15.81 -1.31 -11.05
N PRO A 468 15.25 -0.50 -11.98
CA PRO A 468 13.84 -0.09 -12.05
C PRO A 468 13.07 -0.92 -13.07
N ALA A 469 12.06 -1.65 -12.58
CA ALA A 469 10.85 -2.17 -13.22
C ALA A 469 10.71 -2.02 -14.76
N VAL A 470 11.70 -2.50 -15.52
CA VAL A 470 11.70 -2.47 -16.99
C VAL A 470 12.21 -3.80 -17.56
N LEU A 471 12.74 -4.70 -16.72
CA LEU A 471 13.40 -5.94 -17.13
C LEU A 471 12.71 -7.15 -16.50
N LEU A 472 11.93 -7.88 -17.30
CA LEU A 472 11.71 -9.31 -17.06
C LEU A 472 12.99 -10.02 -17.50
N LEU A 473 13.70 -10.70 -16.60
CA LEU A 473 14.99 -11.33 -16.93
C LEU A 473 14.84 -12.68 -17.63
N SER A 474 13.83 -13.47 -17.23
CA SER A 474 13.54 -14.77 -17.83
C SER A 474 12.17 -15.29 -17.40
N GLU A 475 11.45 -15.91 -18.34
CA GLU A 475 10.28 -16.75 -18.05
C GLU A 475 10.76 -18.20 -17.84
N THR A 476 10.38 -18.80 -16.71
CA THR A 476 10.61 -20.23 -16.44
C THR A 476 9.26 -20.95 -16.42
N PRO A 477 8.88 -21.67 -17.49
CA PRO A 477 7.61 -22.38 -17.53
C PRO A 477 7.55 -23.49 -16.47
N ILE A 478 6.50 -23.50 -15.65
CA ILE A 478 6.14 -24.64 -14.81
C ILE A 478 5.33 -25.63 -15.65
N ASN A 479 4.38 -25.12 -16.44
CA ASN A 479 3.58 -25.92 -17.36
C ASN A 479 3.41 -25.20 -18.71
N PRO A 480 4.06 -25.68 -19.78
CA PRO A 480 3.98 -25.09 -21.12
C PRO A 480 2.72 -25.52 -21.91
N ALA A 481 1.82 -26.31 -21.30
CA ALA A 481 0.58 -26.78 -21.90
C ALA A 481 -0.60 -26.54 -20.95
N ALA A 482 -0.71 -25.30 -20.45
CA ALA A 482 -1.77 -24.89 -19.55
C ALA A 482 -3.16 -25.01 -20.21
N GLN A 483 -4.19 -25.18 -19.38
CA GLN A 483 -5.57 -25.16 -19.85
C GLN A 483 -5.97 -23.72 -20.16
N GLY A 484 -5.97 -23.34 -21.44
CA GLY A 484 -6.35 -22.00 -21.88
C GLY A 484 -7.23 -21.99 -23.12
N SER A 485 -7.89 -20.87 -23.33
CA SER A 485 -8.72 -20.60 -24.49
C SER A 485 -8.73 -19.11 -24.81
N TYR A 486 -9.15 -18.78 -26.04
CA TYR A 486 -9.44 -17.41 -26.42
C TYR A 486 -10.72 -17.35 -27.25
N SER A 487 -11.35 -16.18 -27.30
CA SER A 487 -12.50 -15.91 -28.15
C SER A 487 -12.28 -14.69 -29.05
N PRO A 488 -12.94 -14.61 -30.22
CA PRO A 488 -12.77 -13.51 -31.18
C PRO A 488 -13.08 -12.13 -30.60
N ASP A 489 -13.92 -12.07 -29.57
CA ASP A 489 -14.23 -10.84 -28.85
C ASP A 489 -13.01 -10.24 -28.13
N GLY A 490 -11.90 -10.97 -27.99
CA GLY A 490 -10.69 -10.50 -27.32
C GLY A 490 -10.48 -11.05 -25.92
N THR A 491 -11.31 -11.99 -25.47
CA THR A 491 -11.12 -12.61 -24.15
C THR A 491 -10.15 -13.79 -24.24
N ILE A 492 -9.09 -13.74 -23.44
CA ILE A 492 -8.15 -14.85 -23.19
C ILE A 492 -8.48 -15.38 -21.80
N THR A 493 -8.67 -16.70 -21.64
CA THR A 493 -8.93 -17.35 -20.35
C THR A 493 -7.89 -18.43 -20.11
N ILE A 494 -7.29 -18.46 -18.92
CA ILE A 494 -6.29 -19.47 -18.57
C ILE A 494 -6.52 -19.95 -17.14
N ASN A 495 -6.60 -21.26 -16.96
CA ASN A 495 -6.79 -21.90 -15.66
C ASN A 495 -5.43 -22.33 -15.10
N VAL A 496 -5.19 -22.03 -13.82
CA VAL A 496 -3.92 -22.32 -13.14
C VAL A 496 -4.20 -23.07 -11.84
N PRO A 497 -3.64 -24.27 -11.63
CA PRO A 497 -3.72 -24.96 -10.34
C PRO A 497 -3.05 -24.13 -9.25
N LYS A 498 -3.72 -23.89 -8.12
CA LYS A 498 -3.16 -23.15 -6.98
C LYS A 498 -1.89 -23.79 -6.44
N ALA A 499 -1.87 -25.13 -6.39
CA ALA A 499 -0.74 -25.91 -5.91
C ALA A 499 0.56 -25.66 -6.70
N ASP A 500 0.44 -25.24 -7.97
CA ASP A 500 1.59 -24.97 -8.82
C ASP A 500 2.12 -23.54 -8.66
N VAL A 501 1.34 -22.65 -8.02
CA VAL A 501 1.67 -21.21 -7.87
C VAL A 501 1.73 -20.79 -6.40
N GLY A 502 2.43 -21.61 -5.60
CA GLY A 502 2.71 -21.33 -4.20
C GLY A 502 1.62 -21.78 -3.22
N ASP A 503 0.54 -22.41 -3.71
CA ASP A 503 -0.61 -22.90 -2.93
C ASP A 503 -1.25 -21.84 -2.00
N PRO A 504 -1.70 -20.70 -2.55
CA PRO A 504 -2.30 -19.64 -1.75
C PRO A 504 -3.62 -20.05 -1.11
N GLN A 505 -3.77 -19.67 0.17
CA GLN A 505 -4.90 -20.05 1.01
C GLN A 505 -5.97 -18.95 1.07
N VAL A 506 -7.19 -19.31 1.46
CA VAL A 506 -8.28 -18.33 1.62
C VAL A 506 -7.87 -17.22 2.59
N GLY A 507 -8.00 -15.98 2.15
CA GLY A 507 -7.58 -14.78 2.87
C GLY A 507 -6.21 -14.24 2.47
N ASP A 508 -5.39 -15.02 1.76
CA ASP A 508 -4.10 -14.56 1.22
C ASP A 508 -4.28 -13.52 0.11
N LEU A 509 -3.21 -12.79 -0.17
CA LEU A 509 -3.16 -11.70 -1.13
C LEU A 509 -2.28 -12.09 -2.31
N LEU A 510 -2.84 -12.03 -3.51
CA LEU A 510 -2.07 -11.97 -4.75
C LEU A 510 -1.88 -10.48 -5.08
N GLY A 511 -0.65 -10.01 -5.01
CA GLY A 511 -0.29 -8.61 -5.15
C GLY A 511 0.23 -8.25 -6.53
N ALA A 512 0.37 -6.94 -6.80
CA ALA A 512 0.93 -6.42 -8.05
C ALA A 512 0.37 -7.06 -9.33
N ILE A 513 -0.91 -7.47 -9.34
CA ILE A 513 -1.45 -8.20 -10.49
C ILE A 513 -1.54 -7.26 -11.69
N GLY A 514 -0.80 -7.57 -12.74
CA GLY A 514 -0.78 -6.74 -13.94
C GLY A 514 -0.67 -7.55 -15.22
N GLY A 515 -1.18 -6.96 -16.30
CA GLY A 515 -1.26 -7.52 -17.64
C GLY A 515 -0.26 -6.86 -18.57
N LYS A 516 0.25 -7.61 -19.54
CA LYS A 516 1.20 -7.12 -20.53
C LYS A 516 1.00 -7.81 -21.86
N THR A 517 1.09 -7.05 -22.95
CA THR A 517 1.19 -7.61 -24.30
C THR A 517 2.56 -7.29 -24.92
N ILE A 518 3.05 -8.21 -25.74
CA ILE A 518 4.38 -8.17 -26.35
C ILE A 518 4.21 -8.58 -27.82
N THR A 519 4.95 -7.93 -28.72
CA THR A 519 5.00 -8.27 -30.15
C THR A 519 6.43 -8.25 -30.68
N GLY A 520 6.68 -9.03 -31.74
CA GLY A 520 7.96 -9.10 -32.43
C GLY A 520 8.93 -10.16 -31.89
N ASP A 521 8.48 -11.14 -31.11
CA ASP A 521 9.34 -12.20 -30.57
C ASP A 521 9.65 -13.29 -31.62
N THR A 522 10.89 -13.37 -32.09
CA THR A 522 11.32 -14.44 -33.02
C THR A 522 11.94 -15.63 -32.28
N PRO A 523 11.81 -16.87 -32.80
CA PRO A 523 12.43 -18.07 -32.22
C PRO A 523 13.95 -17.99 -32.04
N GLU A 524 14.66 -17.21 -32.87
CA GLU A 524 16.12 -17.07 -32.85
C GLU A 524 16.65 -16.16 -31.74
N THR A 525 15.87 -15.18 -31.28
CA THR A 525 16.36 -14.24 -30.28
C THR A 525 16.34 -14.90 -28.90
N LYS A 526 15.23 -15.48 -28.42
CA LYS A 526 15.05 -16.00 -27.02
C LYS A 526 15.56 -15.10 -25.88
N THR A 527 16.18 -13.97 -26.22
CA THR A 527 16.61 -12.90 -25.39
C THR A 527 15.38 -12.04 -25.21
N LEU A 528 15.03 -11.76 -23.96
CA LEU A 528 14.14 -10.69 -23.54
C LEU A 528 14.74 -9.31 -23.88
N GLU A 529 15.40 -9.19 -25.04
CA GLU A 529 15.85 -7.93 -25.58
C GLU A 529 14.62 -7.19 -26.10
N ARG A 530 14.02 -6.46 -25.18
CA ARG A 530 13.43 -5.15 -25.43
C ARG A 530 12.69 -5.09 -26.77
N SER A 531 11.46 -5.61 -26.82
CA SER A 531 10.52 -5.04 -27.78
C SER A 531 10.41 -3.55 -27.41
N THR A 532 11.02 -2.67 -28.21
CA THR A 532 10.79 -1.22 -28.11
C THR A 532 9.34 -0.87 -28.47
N THR A 533 8.58 -1.87 -28.91
CA THR A 533 7.17 -1.86 -29.26
C THR A 533 6.36 -2.60 -28.20
N PHE A 534 6.47 -2.17 -26.93
CA PHE A 534 5.39 -2.44 -25.98
C PHE A 534 4.12 -1.82 -26.54
N VAL A 535 3.11 -2.63 -26.80
CA VAL A 535 1.88 -2.15 -27.42
C VAL A 535 0.84 -1.79 -26.37
N ASP A 536 0.78 -2.54 -25.25
CA ASP A 536 -0.02 -2.19 -24.08
C ASP A 536 0.41 -2.93 -22.80
N HIS A 537 0.12 -2.33 -21.65
CA HIS A 537 0.24 -2.93 -20.34
C HIS A 537 -0.86 -2.42 -19.42
N THR A 538 -1.42 -3.28 -18.58
CA THR A 538 -2.20 -2.84 -17.43
C THR A 538 -1.23 -2.61 -16.27
N PHE A 539 -0.24 -1.72 -16.46
CA PHE A 539 0.80 -1.30 -15.49
C PHE A 539 1.39 -2.42 -14.59
N ILE A 540 2.53 -2.99 -15.00
CA ILE A 540 3.57 -3.44 -14.05
C ILE A 540 4.79 -2.57 -14.29
N LYS A 541 4.82 -1.43 -13.62
CA LYS A 541 6.03 -0.63 -13.44
C LYS A 541 5.94 -0.13 -12.01
N GLY A 542 6.83 -0.57 -11.13
CA GLY A 542 6.79 -0.17 -9.73
C GLY A 542 6.53 1.33 -9.58
N ASN A 543 5.77 1.70 -8.55
CA ASN A 543 5.75 3.07 -8.00
C ASN A 543 4.85 4.15 -8.65
N SER A 544 3.54 3.91 -8.91
CA SER A 544 2.42 4.90 -8.79
C SER A 544 1.06 4.21 -9.08
N ASP A 545 0.04 4.10 -8.21
CA ASP A 545 -0.90 5.03 -7.54
C ASP A 545 -2.11 5.56 -8.34
N ASN A 546 -2.53 4.92 -9.45
CA ASN A 546 -3.84 5.22 -10.08
C ASN A 546 -4.57 4.01 -10.71
N SER A 547 -4.14 2.76 -10.45
CA SER A 547 -4.91 1.61 -10.91
C SER A 547 -6.23 1.53 -10.14
N TYR A 548 -7.34 1.64 -10.86
CA TYR A 548 -8.67 1.37 -10.32
C TYR A 548 -9.30 0.21 -11.11
N PRO A 549 -9.68 -0.91 -10.47
CA PRO A 549 -9.56 -1.21 -9.03
C PRO A 549 -8.12 -1.51 -8.58
N ALA A 550 -7.92 -1.72 -7.27
CA ALA A 550 -6.63 -2.10 -6.70
C ALA A 550 -6.11 -3.38 -7.36
N ALA A 551 -4.83 -3.39 -7.77
CA ALA A 551 -4.12 -4.50 -8.40
C ALA A 551 -3.81 -5.66 -7.41
N THR A 552 -4.76 -5.98 -6.53
CA THR A 552 -4.62 -7.00 -5.49
C THR A 552 -5.88 -7.85 -5.41
N TYR A 553 -5.70 -9.17 -5.44
CA TYR A 553 -6.79 -10.11 -5.25
C TYR A 553 -6.70 -10.75 -3.87
N THR A 554 -7.80 -10.75 -3.11
CA THR A 554 -7.90 -11.62 -1.93
C THR A 554 -8.45 -12.97 -2.36
N VAL A 555 -7.73 -14.03 -2.02
CA VAL A 555 -8.16 -15.41 -2.28
C VAL A 555 -9.42 -15.71 -1.46
N VAL A 556 -10.49 -16.10 -2.14
CA VAL A 556 -11.80 -16.37 -1.54
C VAL A 556 -12.11 -17.87 -1.42
N GLY A 557 -11.43 -18.71 -2.21
CA GLY A 557 -11.73 -20.13 -2.34
C GLY A 557 -12.84 -20.42 -3.35
N ASN A 558 -12.85 -21.65 -3.89
CA ASN A 558 -13.80 -22.09 -4.91
C ASN A 558 -15.20 -22.45 -4.35
N ALA A 559 -15.54 -22.04 -3.12
CA ALA A 559 -16.69 -22.60 -2.39
C ALA A 559 -17.99 -21.79 -2.51
N VAL A 560 -17.96 -20.50 -2.85
CA VAL A 560 -19.16 -19.64 -2.79
C VAL A 560 -19.22 -18.63 -3.95
N CYS A 561 -20.35 -18.66 -4.65
CA CYS A 561 -20.77 -17.68 -5.64
C CYS A 561 -22.12 -17.13 -5.21
N ALA A 562 -22.17 -16.05 -4.45
CA ALA A 562 -23.45 -15.42 -4.17
C ALA A 562 -23.97 -14.78 -5.46
N GLN A 563 -24.91 -15.43 -6.14
CA GLN A 563 -25.63 -14.86 -7.27
C GLN A 563 -26.52 -13.72 -6.76
N PRO A 564 -26.53 -12.53 -7.38
CA PRO A 564 -27.54 -11.52 -7.07
C PRO A 564 -28.92 -12.09 -7.40
N THR A 565 -29.81 -12.15 -6.41
CA THR A 565 -31.19 -12.57 -6.62
C THR A 565 -31.85 -11.60 -7.60
N PRO A 566 -32.43 -12.04 -8.73
CA PRO A 566 -33.13 -11.14 -9.63
C PRO A 566 -34.29 -10.48 -8.89
N SER A 567 -34.33 -9.14 -8.92
CA SER A 567 -35.44 -8.37 -8.35
C SER A 567 -36.74 -8.77 -9.04
N PRO A 568 -37.79 -9.20 -8.33
CA PRO A 568 -39.05 -9.57 -8.97
C PRO A 568 -39.64 -8.34 -9.67
N THR A 569 -39.93 -8.47 -10.97
CA THR A 569 -40.68 -7.49 -11.75
C THR A 569 -41.99 -7.17 -11.02
N PRO A 570 -42.28 -5.90 -10.70
CA PRO A 570 -43.55 -5.54 -10.07
C PRO A 570 -44.71 -6.00 -10.96
N LYS A 571 -45.55 -6.92 -10.47
CA LYS A 571 -46.84 -7.19 -11.13
C LYS A 571 -47.63 -5.89 -11.13
N LYS A 572 -48.03 -5.42 -12.32
CA LYS A 572 -49.01 -4.34 -12.46
C LYS A 572 -50.23 -4.68 -11.59
N LYS A 573 -50.63 -3.75 -10.72
CA LYS A 573 -51.93 -3.82 -10.05
C LYS A 573 -53.02 -3.85 -11.14
N PRO A 574 -53.97 -4.80 -11.10
CA PRO A 574 -55.19 -4.69 -11.88
C PRO A 574 -55.92 -3.40 -11.48
N HIS A 575 -56.43 -2.68 -12.48
CA HIS A 575 -57.23 -1.46 -12.32
C HIS A 575 -58.54 -1.73 -11.59
#